data_AF-A0A535KBD7-F1
#
_entry.id   AF-A0A535KBD7-F1
#
_cell.length_a   1.000
_cell.length_b   1.000
_cell.length_c   1.000
_cell.angle_alpha   90.00
_cell.angle_beta   90.00
_cell.angle_gamma   90.00
#
_symmetry.space_group_name_H-M   'P 1'
#
loop_
_entity.id
_entity.type
_entity.pdbx_description
1 polymer ?
#
loop_
_entity_poly.entity_id
_entity_poly.type
_entity_poly.pdbx_seq_one_letter_code
_entity_poly.pdbx_strand_id
1 'polypeptide(L)' 'MKHLRLSIIGFGTVGQGLAELLATKRVSLKQDYGLTVTLVSVANARHGF' A
#
# COMPACT_ATOMS: atom_id res chain seq x y z
N MET A 1 -1.66 17.67 -6.11
CA MET A 1 -1.82 16.22 -5.84
C MET A 1 -0.47 15.66 -5.41
N LYS A 2 -0.42 14.84 -4.37
CA LYS A 2 0.83 14.22 -3.89
C LYS A 2 0.88 12.77 -4.33
N HIS A 3 2.05 12.32 -4.77
CA HIS A 3 2.31 10.94 -5.15
C HIS A 3 3.27 10.29 -4.16
N LEU A 4 2.80 9.29 -3.43
CA LEU A 4 3.57 8.58 -2.41
C LEU A 4 4.06 7.24 -2.95
N ARG A 5 5.37 7.05 -2.96
CA ARG A 5 6.02 5.76 -3.22
C ARG A 5 6.20 5.05 -1.89
N LEU A 6 5.50 3.94 -1.69
CA LEU A 6 5.44 3.22 -0.43
C LEU A 6 6.21 1.89 -0.54
N SER A 7 7.01 1.60 0.47
CA SER A 7 7.59 0.26 0.69
C SER A 7 7.01 -0.34 1.97
N ILE A 8 6.62 -1.61 1.95
CA ILE A 8 6.12 -2.33 3.13
C ILE A 8 7.19 -3.31 3.61
N ILE A 9 7.55 -3.23 4.89
CA ILE A 9 8.42 -4.21 5.57
C ILE A 9 7.54 -5.04 6.51
N GLY A 10 7.47 -6.35 6.25
CA GLY A 10 6.53 -7.27 6.87
C GLY A 10 5.25 -7.40 6.03
N PHE A 11 5.02 -8.57 5.44
CA PHE A 11 3.87 -8.83 4.58
C PHE A 11 3.06 -10.06 5.00
N GLY A 12 2.86 -10.19 6.32
CA GLY A 12 1.82 -11.04 6.88
C GLY A 12 0.44 -10.38 6.78
N THR A 13 -0.49 -10.79 7.64
CA THR A 13 -1.90 -10.34 7.62
C THR A 13 -2.07 -8.83 7.52
N VAL A 14 -1.30 -8.05 8.30
CA VAL A 14 -1.42 -6.58 8.31
C VAL A 14 -0.88 -5.94 7.03
N GLY A 15 0.27 -6.39 6.54
CA GLY A 15 0.87 -5.85 5.32
C GLY A 15 0.00 -6.11 4.09
N GLN A 16 -0.56 -7.32 4.00
CA GLN A 16 -1.52 -7.71 2.96
C GLN A 16 -2.79 -6.86 3.04
N GLY A 17 -3.43 -6.78 4.20
CA GLY A 17 -4.63 -5.98 4.40
C GLY A 17 -4.43 -4.49 4.12
N LEU A 18 -3.27 -3.93 4.46
CA LEU A 18 -2.93 -2.55 4.11
C LEU A 18 -2.82 -2.36 2.59
N ALA A 19 -2.15 -3.26 1.87
CA ALA A 19 -2.04 -3.20 0.42
C ALA A 19 -3.42 -3.29 -0.27
N GLU A 20 -4.27 -4.21 0.19
CA GLU A 20 -5.66 -4.34 -0.28
C GLU A 20 -6.48 -3.09 -0.01
N LEU A 21 -6.37 -2.51 1.19
CA LEU A 21 -7.10 -1.31 1.57
C LEU A 21 -6.68 -0.10 0.72
N LEU A 22 -5.38 0.08 0.49
CA LEU A 22 -4.84 1.15 -0.36
C LEU A 22 -5.34 1.01 -1.81
N ALA A 23 -5.41 -0.22 -2.34
CA ALA A 23 -5.95 -0.48 -3.66
C ALA A 23 -7.46 -0.20 -3.74
N THR A 24 -8.22 -0.68 -2.76
CA THR A 24 -9.69 -0.56 -2.70
C THR A 24 -10.15 0.88 -2.46
N LYS A 25 -9.41 1.63 -1.64
CA LYS A 25 -9.71 3.03 -1.28
C LYS A 25 -8.98 4.06 -2.16
N ARG A 26 -8.38 3.65 -3.27
CA ARG A 26 -7.63 4.57 -4.17
C ARG A 26 -8.44 5.79 -4.60
N VAL A 27 -9.75 5.62 -4.81
CA VAL A 27 -10.64 6.70 -5.27
C VAL A 27 -10.87 7.72 -4.16
N SER A 28 -11.24 7.27 -2.96
CA SER A 28 -11.43 8.16 -1.81
C SER A 28 -10.13 8.84 -1.39
N LEU A 29 -8.99 8.13 -1.42
CA LEU A 29 -7.67 8.73 -1.16
C LEU A 29 -7.34 9.87 -2.13
N LYS A 30 -7.69 9.71 -3.41
CA LYS A 30 -7.49 10.75 -4.42
C LYS A 30 -8.45 11.91 -4.26
N GLN A 31 -9.73 11.64 -3.98
CA GLN A 31 -10.77 12.66 -3.88
C GLN A 31 -10.67 13.46 -2.58
N ASP A 32 -10.56 12.78 -1.45
CA ASP A 32 -10.66 13.40 -0.13
C ASP A 32 -9.32 14.02 0.31
N TYR A 33 -8.20 13.46 -0.17
CA TYR A 33 -6.85 13.83 0.30
C TYR A 33 -5.90 14.23 -0.83
N GLY A 34 -6.32 14.16 -2.11
CA GLY A 34 -5.43 14.47 -3.24
C GLY A 34 -4.21 13.56 -3.32
N LEU A 35 -4.30 12.34 -2.77
CA LEU A 35 -3.21 11.39 -2.59
C LEU A 35 -3.31 10.24 -3.58
N THR A 36 -2.21 9.93 -4.25
CA THR A 36 -2.03 8.68 -5.00
C THR A 36 -0.88 7.91 -4.37
N VAL A 37 -1.09 6.62 -4.11
CA VAL A 37 -0.08 5.75 -3.50
C VAL A 37 0.31 4.67 -4.51
N THR A 38 1.61 4.46 -4.67
CA THR A 38 2.18 3.34 -5.42
C THR A 38 3.04 2.51 -4.50
N LEU A 39 2.65 1.24 -4.30
CA LEU A 39 3.47 0.26 -3.61
C LEU A 39 4.64 -0.13 -4.53
N VAL A 40 5.86 0.27 -4.17
CA VAL A 40 7.06 0.09 -5.00
C VAL A 40 7.89 -1.12 -4.58
N SER A 41 7.78 -1.56 -3.33
CA SER A 41 8.43 -2.79 -2.88
C SER A 41 7.77 -3.37 -1.63
N VAL A 42 7.99 -4.66 -1.43
CA VAL A 42 7.63 -5.39 -0.23
C VAL A 42 8.84 -6.21 0.20
N ALA A 43 9.19 -6.15 1.48
CA ALA A 43 10.20 -7.01 2.10
C ALA A 43 9.53 -7.88 3.17
N ASN A 44 9.75 -9.19 3.14
CA ASN A 44 9.23 -10.10 4.17
C ASN A 44 10.29 -11.15 4.53
N ALA A 45 10.30 -11.59 5.78
CA ALA A 45 11.33 -12.51 6.30
C ALA A 45 11.16 -13.95 5.78
N ARG A 46 9.97 -14.33 5.32
CA ARG A 46 9.66 -15.67 4.82
C ARG A 46 9.73 -15.70 3.29
N HIS A 47 10.46 -16.67 2.75
CA HIS A 47 10.34 -17.06 1.34
C HIS A 47 8.94 -17.68 1.14
N GLY A 48 8.10 -17.01 0.35
CA GLY A 48 6.73 -17.43 0.04
C GLY A 48 5.68 -16.49 0.60
N PHE A 49 4.83 -15.99 -0.29
CA PHE A 49 3.46 -15.62 0.06
C PHE A 49 2.65 -16.90 0.23
#